data_AF-A0A968U8N2-F1
#
_entry.id   AF-A0A968U8N2-F1
#
_cell.length_a   1.000
_cell.length_b   1.000
_cell.length_c   1.000
_cell.angle_alpha   90.00
_cell.angle_beta   90.00
_cell.angle_gamma   90.00
#
_symmetry.space_group_name_H-M   'P 1'
#
loop_
_entity.id
_entity.type
_entity.pdbx_description
1 polymer ?
#
loop_
_entity_poly.entity_id
_entity_poly.type
_entity_poly.pdbx_seq_one_letter_code
_entity_poly.pdbx_strand_id
1 'polypeptide(L)'
;MSQKMLRLSRRGFLVGASAIATAGTINLLGAQPWFGDRADAANRNSDVMPFFGRHQAGIITPDVAAALVVALDVTAQSRTELTKLFQTLTQRIEYLMSGGTLAPLDPKYPPAVLASWGIGSQRIT
;
A
#
# COMPACT_ATOMS: atom_id res chain seq x y z
N MET A 1 53.70 25.60 -26.16
CA MET A 1 53.56 24.27 -25.53
C MET A 1 52.12 24.14 -25.03
N SER A 2 51.27 23.49 -25.82
CA SER A 2 49.80 23.51 -25.68
C SER A 2 49.34 22.37 -24.75
N GLN A 3 48.96 22.69 -23.52
CA GLN A 3 48.36 21.73 -22.60
C GLN A 3 46.91 21.41 -23.04
N LYS A 4 46.70 20.25 -23.66
CA LYS A 4 45.36 19.70 -23.92
C LYS A 4 44.77 19.19 -22.59
N MET A 5 43.91 20.00 -21.99
CA MET A 5 43.07 19.61 -20.87
C MET A 5 42.13 18.47 -21.30
N LEU A 6 42.41 17.25 -20.85
CA LEU A 6 41.57 16.06 -21.07
C LEU A 6 40.23 16.24 -20.34
N ARG A 7 39.22 16.69 -21.08
CA ARG A 7 37.83 16.71 -20.58
C ARG A 7 37.35 15.26 -20.48
N LEU A 8 37.32 14.70 -19.28
CA LEU A 8 36.65 13.41 -19.05
C LEU A 8 35.16 13.56 -19.37
N SER A 9 34.71 12.87 -20.42
CA SER A 9 33.30 12.82 -20.81
C SER A 9 32.59 11.72 -20.03
N ARG A 10 31.44 12.07 -19.43
CA ARG A 10 30.52 11.16 -18.72
C ARG A 10 30.13 9.91 -19.54
N ARG A 11 30.21 9.99 -20.87
CA ARG A 11 29.91 8.87 -21.78
C ARG A 11 31.04 7.85 -21.88
N GLY A 12 32.30 8.26 -21.67
CA GLY A 12 33.45 7.34 -21.67
C GLY A 12 33.50 6.46 -20.42
N PHE A 13 32.99 6.95 -19.29
CA PHE A 13 32.96 6.19 -18.03
C PHE A 13 31.96 5.02 -18.08
N LEU A 14 30.79 5.21 -18.70
CA LEU A 14 29.79 4.15 -18.85
C LEU A 14 30.21 3.04 -19.83
N VAL A 15 31.09 3.34 -20.77
CA VAL A 15 31.63 2.35 -21.72
C VAL A 15 32.79 1.55 -21.09
N GLY A 16 33.44 2.07 -20.05
CA GLY A 16 34.53 1.38 -19.34
C GLY A 16 34.08 0.32 -18.31
N ALA A 17 32.79 0.30 -17.94
CA ALA A 17 32.28 -0.57 -16.86
C ALA A 17 31.70 -1.93 -17.35
N SER A 18 31.65 -2.18 -18.66
CA SER A 18 31.04 -3.41 -19.21
C SER A 18 32.02 -4.57 -19.43
N ALA A 19 33.26 -4.46 -18.97
CA ALA A 19 34.28 -5.49 -19.11
C ALA A 19 34.84 -5.89 -17.75
N ILE A 20 34.03 -6.62 -16.96
CA ILE A 20 34.41 -7.63 -15.94
C ILE A 20 33.08 -8.08 -15.31
N ALA A 21 32.62 -9.30 -15.63
CA ALA A 21 31.92 -10.24 -14.74
C ALA A 21 31.14 -11.30 -15.54
N THR A 22 31.89 -12.20 -16.14
CA THR A 22 31.50 -13.61 -16.24
C THR A 22 31.39 -14.18 -14.82
N ALA A 23 30.24 -14.80 -14.52
CA ALA A 23 29.97 -15.69 -13.39
C ALA A 23 30.32 -15.16 -11.97
N GLY A 24 29.35 -14.51 -11.33
CA GLY A 24 29.41 -14.19 -9.90
C GLY A 24 28.65 -12.90 -9.62
N THR A 25 27.68 -12.96 -8.71
CA THR A 25 26.82 -11.86 -8.29
C THR A 25 27.63 -10.68 -7.77
N ILE A 26 27.90 -9.69 -8.63
CA ILE A 26 28.48 -8.42 -8.20
C ILE A 26 27.37 -7.55 -7.58
N ASN A 27 27.37 -7.49 -6.25
CA ASN A 27 26.76 -6.39 -5.51
C ASN A 27 27.63 -5.14 -5.66
N LEU A 28 27.45 -4.34 -6.73
CA LEU A 28 28.24 -3.11 -6.93
C LEU A 28 27.56 -1.81 -6.48
N LEU A 29 26.30 -1.86 -6.09
CA LEU A 29 25.62 -0.73 -5.46
C LEU A 29 24.70 -1.37 -4.45
N GLY A 30 24.65 -0.87 -3.22
CA GLY A 30 23.81 -1.38 -2.13
C GLY A 30 22.31 -1.25 -2.40
N ALA A 31 21.85 -1.86 -3.49
CA ALA A 31 20.46 -2.13 -3.79
C ALA A 31 20.03 -3.25 -2.85
N GLN A 32 19.79 -2.87 -1.59
CA GLN A 32 18.85 -3.59 -0.75
C GLN A 32 17.58 -3.78 -1.60
N PRO A 33 17.09 -5.02 -1.79
CA PRO A 33 15.84 -5.22 -2.50
C PRO A 33 14.76 -4.46 -1.73
N TRP A 34 14.21 -3.42 -2.35
CA TRP A 34 13.11 -2.62 -1.80
C TRP A 34 11.82 -3.43 -1.61
N PHE A 35 11.78 -4.63 -2.18
CA PHE A 35 10.72 -5.60 -2.00
C PHE A 35 11.25 -6.68 -1.06
N GLY A 36 10.74 -6.68 0.17
CA GLY A 36 10.99 -7.74 1.13
C GLY A 36 10.57 -9.10 0.58
N ASP A 37 11.04 -10.16 1.22
CA ASP A 37 10.71 -11.53 0.82
C ASP A 37 9.19 -11.74 0.93
N ARG A 38 8.51 -11.91 -0.21
CA ARG A 38 7.05 -12.02 -0.29
C ARG A 38 6.50 -13.20 0.52
N ALA A 39 7.34 -14.20 0.79
CA ALA A 39 6.99 -15.35 1.61
C ALA A 39 6.67 -14.96 3.07
N ASP A 40 7.38 -13.97 3.64
CA ASP A 40 7.13 -13.49 5.01
C ASP A 40 5.85 -12.64 5.11
N ALA A 41 5.48 -11.93 4.05
CA ALA A 41 4.27 -11.11 4.00
C ALA A 41 2.99 -11.96 4.13
N ALA A 42 2.96 -13.15 3.52
CA ALA A 42 1.82 -14.06 3.60
C ALA A 42 1.54 -14.59 5.02
N ASN A 43 2.58 -14.73 5.85
CA ASN A 43 2.49 -15.22 7.22
C ASN A 43 1.98 -14.13 8.20
N ARG A 44 2.06 -12.85 7.84
CA ARG A 44 1.59 -11.71 8.65
C ARG A 44 0.15 -11.27 8.32
N ASN A 45 -0.53 -11.97 7.41
CA ASN A 45 -1.91 -11.67 7.01
C ASN A 45 -2.94 -11.77 8.16
N SER A 46 -2.56 -12.31 9.31
CA SER A 46 -3.38 -12.40 10.52
C SER A 46 -3.26 -11.20 11.47
N ASP A 47 -2.30 -10.29 11.27
CA ASP A 47 -2.13 -9.13 12.15
C ASP A 47 -3.13 -8.02 11.80
N VAL A 48 -4.05 -7.76 12.72
CA VAL A 48 -4.95 -6.59 12.66
C VAL A 48 -4.13 -5.33 12.89
N MET A 49 -4.04 -4.47 11.87
CA MET A 49 -3.34 -3.18 12.00
C MET A 49 -4.20 -2.19 12.81
N PRO A 50 -3.67 -1.52 13.85
CA PRO A 50 -4.42 -0.51 14.58
C PRO A 50 -4.86 0.65 13.67
N PHE A 51 -6.13 1.04 13.79
CA PHE A 51 -6.69 2.17 13.04
C PHE A 51 -6.19 3.52 13.57
N PHE A 52 -6.09 3.68 14.89
CA PHE A 52 -5.62 4.91 15.51
C PHE A 52 -4.11 4.89 15.74
N GLY A 53 -3.45 5.99 15.38
CA GLY A 53 -2.03 6.20 15.58
C GLY A 53 -1.63 7.62 15.18
N ARG A 54 -0.34 7.95 15.27
CA ARG A 54 0.18 9.25 14.82
C ARG A 54 0.01 9.43 13.30
N HIS A 55 0.13 8.35 12.54
CA HIS A 55 0.02 8.33 11.08
C HIS A 55 -1.08 7.35 10.67
N GLN A 56 -1.69 7.60 9.50
CA GLN A 56 -2.66 6.67 8.94
C GLN A 56 -1.97 5.36 8.53
N ALA A 57 -2.66 4.24 8.75
CA ALA A 57 -2.26 2.95 8.23
C ALA A 57 -2.17 2.99 6.69
N GLY A 58 -1.24 2.22 6.12
CA GLY A 58 -0.99 2.17 4.68
C GLY A 58 0.12 3.10 4.17
N ILE A 59 0.68 3.98 5.01
CA ILE A 59 1.86 4.81 4.64
C ILE A 59 3.16 4.10 4.98
N ILE A 60 3.34 3.76 6.25
CA ILE A 60 4.53 3.07 6.78
C ILE A 60 4.27 1.58 7.02
N THR A 61 3.06 1.11 6.71
CA THR A 61 2.65 -0.29 6.84
C THR A 61 3.44 -1.14 5.84
N PRO A 62 4.22 -2.14 6.30
CA PRO A 62 4.97 -3.01 5.41
C PRO A 62 4.05 -3.94 4.62
N ASP A 63 4.43 -4.24 3.38
CA ASP A 63 3.87 -5.23 2.44
C ASP A 63 2.37 -5.57 2.59
N VAL A 64 1.53 -4.91 1.79
CA VAL A 64 0.10 -5.27 1.64
C VAL A 64 -0.07 -6.25 0.48
N ALA A 65 -0.80 -7.35 0.71
CA ALA A 65 -1.05 -8.38 -0.31
C ALA A 65 -1.90 -7.86 -1.49
N ALA A 66 -2.77 -6.88 -1.24
CA ALA A 66 -3.61 -6.21 -2.23
C ALA A 66 -3.89 -4.76 -1.81
N ALA A 67 -4.10 -3.88 -2.79
CA ALA A 67 -4.45 -2.48 -2.58
C ALA A 67 -5.49 -2.01 -3.60
N LEU A 68 -6.37 -1.09 -3.18
CA LEU A 68 -7.38 -0.46 -4.01
C LEU A 68 -7.35 1.06 -3.79
N VAL A 69 -7.30 1.82 -4.88
CA VAL A 69 -7.27 3.28 -4.88
C VAL A 69 -8.49 3.81 -5.62
N VAL A 70 -9.20 4.76 -5.03
CA VAL A 70 -10.40 5.38 -5.60
C VAL A 70 -10.33 6.89 -5.42
N ALA A 71 -10.70 7.63 -6.46
CA ALA A 71 -10.98 9.06 -6.39
C ALA A 71 -12.50 9.27 -6.41
N LEU A 72 -13.00 10.12 -5.52
CA LEU A 72 -14.44 10.40 -5.35
C LEU A 72 -14.66 11.90 -5.34
N ASP A 73 -15.73 12.35 -6.00
CA ASP A 73 -16.19 13.73 -5.88
C ASP A 73 -17.01 13.91 -4.59
N VAL A 74 -16.76 15.01 -3.89
CA VAL A 74 -17.50 15.36 -2.66
C VAL A 74 -18.77 16.10 -3.04
N THR A 75 -19.93 15.53 -2.68
CA THR A 75 -21.26 16.13 -2.96
C THR A 75 -21.81 16.97 -1.80
N ALA A 76 -21.13 17.00 -0.66
CA ALA A 76 -21.53 17.79 0.51
C ALA A 76 -21.56 19.29 0.17
N GLN A 77 -22.66 19.96 0.52
CA GLN A 77 -22.89 21.36 0.18
C GLN A 77 -22.56 22.31 1.34
N SER A 78 -22.27 21.76 2.52
CA SER A 78 -21.94 22.55 3.71
C SER A 78 -20.80 21.94 4.51
N ARG A 79 -20.15 22.78 5.33
CA ARG A 79 -19.13 22.32 6.28
C ARG A 79 -19.67 21.30 7.28
N THR A 80 -20.93 21.45 7.68
CA THR A 80 -21.61 20.51 8.60
C THR A 80 -21.78 19.14 7.94
N GLU A 81 -22.20 19.08 6.68
CA GLU A 81 -22.32 17.83 5.93
C GLU A 81 -20.95 17.18 5.70
N LEU A 82 -19.94 17.97 5.35
CA LEU A 82 -18.57 17.45 5.17
C LEU A 82 -18.01 16.86 6.47
N THR A 83 -18.28 17.50 7.61
CA THR A 83 -17.88 16.98 8.93
C THR A 83 -18.56 15.63 9.21
N LYS A 84 -19.86 15.52 8.93
CA LYS A 84 -20.61 14.26 9.07
C LYS A 84 -20.09 13.16 8.13
N LEU A 85 -19.72 13.51 6.90
CA LEU A 85 -19.12 12.58 5.94
C LEU A 85 -17.82 11.99 6.49
N PHE A 86 -16.90 12.82 6.97
CA PHE A 86 -15.63 12.34 7.53
C PHE A 86 -15.82 11.53 8.81
N GLN A 87 -16.74 11.92 9.69
CA GLN A 87 -17.08 11.11 10.87
C GLN A 87 -17.61 9.73 10.48
N THR A 88 -18.50 9.68 9.49
CA THR A 88 -19.08 8.42 9.00
C THR A 88 -18.01 7.55 8.34
N LEU A 89 -17.14 8.12 7.51
CA LEU A 89 -16.01 7.40 6.91
C LEU A 89 -15.07 6.85 7.98
N THR A 90 -14.73 7.66 8.99
CA THR A 90 -13.86 7.23 10.11
C THR A 90 -14.44 6.03 10.83
N GLN A 91 -15.72 6.09 11.22
CA GLN A 91 -16.42 4.98 11.89
C GLN A 91 -16.47 3.72 11.03
N ARG A 92 -16.70 3.87 9.72
CA ARG A 92 -16.74 2.72 8.79
C ARG A 92 -15.37 2.08 8.59
N ILE A 93 -14.31 2.88 8.48
CA ILE A 93 -12.95 2.37 8.31
C ILE A 93 -12.50 1.67 9.59
N GLU A 94 -12.73 2.27 10.77
CA GLU A 94 -12.43 1.66 12.06
C GLU A 94 -13.07 0.28 12.20
N TYR A 95 -14.37 0.19 11.90
CA TYR A 95 -15.13 -1.05 11.96
C TYR A 95 -14.62 -2.13 10.98
N LEU A 96 -14.26 -1.72 9.76
CA LEU A 96 -13.71 -2.64 8.76
C LEU A 96 -12.30 -3.13 9.15
N MET A 97 -11.47 -2.24 9.69
CA MET A 97 -10.12 -2.57 10.12
C MET A 97 -10.10 -3.45 11.36
N SER A 98 -11.09 -3.36 12.25
CA SER A 98 -11.20 -4.26 13.41
C SER A 98 -11.71 -5.68 13.06
N GLY A 99 -12.05 -5.95 11.79
CA GLY A 99 -12.57 -7.26 11.35
C GLY A 99 -13.97 -7.59 11.90
N GLY A 100 -14.81 -6.59 12.15
CA GLY A 100 -16.12 -6.79 12.78
C GLY A 100 -17.12 -7.58 11.95
N THR A 101 -17.89 -8.46 12.59
CA THR A 101 -19.04 -9.16 11.98
C THR A 101 -20.21 -8.21 11.83
N LEU A 102 -20.81 -8.14 10.64
CA LEU A 102 -21.99 -7.31 10.39
C LEU A 102 -23.14 -7.73 11.28
N ALA A 103 -23.75 -6.75 11.95
CA ALA A 103 -24.98 -6.98 12.69
C ALA A 103 -26.06 -7.53 11.75
N PRO A 104 -26.91 -8.47 12.23
CA PRO A 104 -28.02 -8.99 11.44
C PRO A 104 -28.88 -7.83 10.94
N LEU A 105 -29.05 -7.73 9.63
CA LEU A 105 -29.93 -6.75 9.01
C LEU A 105 -31.34 -7.32 8.95
N ASP A 106 -32.35 -6.49 9.21
CA ASP A 106 -33.74 -6.88 9.02
C ASP A 106 -33.95 -7.30 7.55
N PRO A 107 -34.50 -8.50 7.28
CA PRO A 107 -34.73 -9.02 5.93
C PRO A 107 -35.52 -8.12 4.98
N LYS A 108 -36.27 -7.14 5.53
CA LYS A 108 -37.02 -6.16 4.75
C LYS A 108 -36.13 -5.12 4.06
N TYR A 109 -34.92 -4.91 4.55
CA TYR A 109 -33.95 -4.00 3.93
C TYR A 109 -33.09 -4.75 2.91
N PRO A 110 -32.58 -4.05 1.88
CA PRO A 110 -31.58 -4.64 1.00
C PRO A 110 -30.39 -5.13 1.82
N PRO A 111 -29.79 -6.28 1.48
CA PRO A 111 -28.66 -6.82 2.22
C PRO A 111 -27.59 -5.74 2.39
N ALA A 112 -26.95 -5.70 3.56
CA ALA A 112 -25.81 -4.82 3.78
C ALA A 112 -24.81 -5.04 2.64
N VAL A 113 -24.20 -3.98 2.11
CA VAL A 113 -23.40 -4.01 0.87
C VAL A 113 -22.40 -5.17 0.83
N LEU A 114 -21.77 -5.52 1.95
CA LEU A 114 -20.87 -6.68 2.04
C LEU A 114 -21.53 -8.03 1.71
N ALA A 115 -22.80 -8.23 2.07
CA ALA A 115 -23.57 -9.43 1.75
C ALA A 115 -24.05 -9.46 0.28
N SER A 116 -24.30 -8.30 -0.35
CA SER A 116 -24.73 -8.26 -1.76
C SER A 116 -23.61 -8.61 -2.75
N TRP A 117 -22.34 -8.49 -2.35
CA TRP A 117 -21.18 -8.91 -3.14
C TRP A 117 -20.78 -10.39 -2.94
N GLY A 118 -21.57 -11.19 -2.21
CA GLY A 118 -21.25 -12.60 -1.95
C GLY A 118 -20.10 -12.82 -0.96
N ILE A 119 -19.56 -11.75 -0.35
CA ILE A 119 -18.49 -11.78 0.66
C ILE A 119 -19.11 -11.85 2.07
N GLY A 120 -20.06 -12.76 2.25
CA GLY A 120 -20.92 -12.82 3.43
C GLY A 120 -21.10 -14.23 3.96
N SER A 121 -20.04 -15.04 4.03
CA SER A 121 -20.00 -16.31 4.79
C SER A 121 -18.63 -16.99 4.70
N GLN A 122 -17.53 -16.29 4.97
CA GLN A 122 -16.25 -16.97 5.21
C GLN A 122 -15.74 -16.53 6.58
N ARG A 123 -15.88 -17.43 7.56
CA ARG A 123 -15.23 -17.30 8.86
C ARG A 123 -13.73 -17.22 8.58
N ILE A 124 -13.10 -16.10 8.90
CA ILE A 124 -11.64 -16.08 9.07
C ILE A 124 -11.40 -16.81 10.39
N THR A 125 -11.01 -18.07 10.31
CA THR A 125 -10.51 -18.89 11.43
C THR A 125 -9.12 -19.35 11.07
#